data_AF-A0A3A8ZY43-F1
#
_entry.id   AF-A0A3A8ZY43-F1
#
_cell.length_a   1.000
_cell.length_b   1.000
_cell.length_c   1.000
_cell.angle_alpha   90.00
_cell.angle_beta   90.00
_cell.angle_gamma   90.00
#
_symmetry.space_group_name_H-M   'P 1'
#
loop_
_entity.id
_entity.type
_entity.pdbx_description
1 polymer ?
#
loop_
_entity_poly.entity_id
_entity_poly.type
_entity_poly.pdbx_seq_one_letter_code
_entity_poly.pdbx_strand_id
1 'polypeptide(L)'
;MSMKYEIGTKVRIRTDLETDKLYNGIDFSIDMKSYMGKEAKIVDCNENAYFLDVDNRFWSWGETMLKEVSNTPTLDRMLEIQEQSELCGEFLDWFLHKYAVFERRQKRESPFVNPDGASDYISKERLLAEFFDIDLDEAEREKESILKSL
;
A
#
# COMPACT_ATOMS: atom_id res chain seq x y z
N MET A 1 32.14 -5.40 1.47
CA MET A 1 30.83 -5.21 0.83
C MET A 1 30.04 -4.25 1.70
N SER A 2 29.34 -3.26 1.12
CA SER A 2 28.53 -2.32 1.90
C SER A 2 27.16 -2.94 2.15
N MET A 3 26.66 -2.86 3.38
CA MET A 3 25.27 -3.20 3.69
C MET A 3 24.33 -2.28 2.93
N LYS A 4 23.23 -2.83 2.39
CA LYS A 4 22.18 -2.07 1.70
C LYS A 4 21.45 -1.09 2.61
N TYR A 5 21.15 -1.48 3.85
CA TYR A 5 20.35 -0.68 4.78
C TYR A 5 21.21 -0.11 5.91
N GLU A 6 20.92 1.13 6.29
CA GLU A 6 21.58 1.79 7.42
C GLU A 6 20.87 1.47 8.75
N ILE A 7 21.63 1.56 9.85
CA ILE A 7 21.06 1.42 11.20
C ILE A 7 20.01 2.52 11.40
N GLY A 8 18.84 2.11 11.85
CA GLY A 8 17.68 2.97 12.06
C GLY A 8 16.66 2.94 10.92
N THR A 9 16.97 2.30 9.79
CA THR A 9 16.03 2.12 8.67
C THR A 9 14.84 1.26 9.09
N LYS A 10 13.64 1.65 8.64
CA LYS A 10 12.41 0.86 8.79
C LYS A 10 12.29 -0.11 7.62
N VAL A 11 12.12 -1.38 7.93
CA VAL A 11 12.03 -2.48 6.97
C VAL A 11 10.84 -3.37 7.29
N ARG A 12 10.36 -4.15 6.32
CA ARG A 12 9.34 -5.17 6.52
C ARG A 12 9.92 -6.53 6.23
N ILE A 13 9.64 -7.49 7.09
CA ILE A 13 10.03 -8.88 6.88
C ILE A 13 9.15 -9.48 5.78
N ARG A 14 9.76 -10.12 4.79
CA ARG A 14 9.04 -10.75 3.68
C ARG A 14 8.06 -11.83 4.16
N THR A 15 6.98 -12.03 3.39
CA THR A 15 5.91 -13.00 3.69
C THR A 15 6.02 -14.29 2.89
N ASP A 16 7.01 -14.40 2.02
CA ASP A 16 7.26 -15.53 1.11
C ASP A 16 8.57 -16.27 1.46
N LEU A 17 8.99 -16.23 2.73
CA LEU A 17 10.19 -16.90 3.22
C LEU A 17 9.93 -18.40 3.47
N GLU A 18 10.90 -19.23 3.07
CA GLU A 18 10.85 -20.69 3.20
C GLU A 18 11.99 -21.19 4.10
N THR A 19 11.71 -22.20 4.92
CA THR A 19 12.64 -22.66 5.97
C THR A 19 13.87 -23.40 5.48
N ASP A 20 13.81 -23.96 4.26
CA ASP A 20 14.91 -24.75 3.67
C ASP A 20 15.79 -23.92 2.72
N LYS A 21 15.58 -22.59 2.68
CA LYS A 21 16.33 -21.66 1.85
C LYS A 21 17.27 -20.81 2.69
N LEU A 22 18.48 -20.60 2.16
CA LEU A 22 19.43 -19.64 2.69
C LEU A 22 19.22 -18.30 2.02
N TYR A 23 19.09 -17.25 2.82
CA TYR A 23 18.95 -15.88 2.35
C TYR A 23 20.19 -15.11 2.79
N ASN A 24 21.06 -14.78 1.83
CA ASN A 24 22.34 -14.14 2.11
C ASN A 24 23.25 -14.95 3.06
N GLY A 25 23.16 -16.29 3.00
CA GLY A 25 23.90 -17.21 3.86
C GLY A 25 23.28 -17.45 5.24
N ILE A 26 22.10 -16.89 5.52
CA ILE A 26 21.38 -17.03 6.79
C ILE A 26 20.19 -17.95 6.60
N ASP A 27 20.01 -18.88 7.53
CA ASP A 27 18.88 -19.80 7.58
C ASP A 27 17.63 -19.13 8.14
N PHE A 28 16.47 -19.49 7.58
CA PHE A 28 15.18 -19.01 8.07
C PHE A 28 14.51 -20.12 8.90
N SER A 29 14.51 -19.96 10.23
CA SER A 29 13.93 -20.96 11.14
C SER A 29 12.39 -20.90 11.18
N ILE A 30 11.75 -22.01 11.56
CA ILE A 30 10.29 -22.09 11.72
C ILE A 30 9.76 -21.08 12.75
N ASP A 31 10.53 -20.80 13.81
CA ASP A 31 10.14 -19.86 14.86
C ASP A 31 10.15 -18.40 14.37
N MET A 32 10.91 -18.13 13.31
CA MET A 32 10.98 -16.81 12.68
C MET A 32 9.71 -16.48 11.88
N LYS A 33 8.89 -17.48 11.53
CA LYS A 33 7.62 -17.28 10.79
C LYS A 33 6.67 -16.32 11.49
N SER A 34 6.71 -16.29 12.82
CA SER A 34 5.87 -15.39 13.64
C SER A 34 6.16 -13.90 13.40
N TYR A 35 7.28 -13.56 12.76
CA TYR A 35 7.68 -12.19 12.44
C TYR A 35 7.44 -11.80 10.98
N MET A 36 7.03 -12.74 10.12
CA MET A 36 6.77 -12.47 8.71
C MET A 36 5.69 -11.39 8.53
N GLY A 37 5.91 -10.48 7.59
CA GLY A 37 5.02 -9.36 7.31
C GLY A 37 5.08 -8.22 8.32
N LYS A 38 5.74 -8.39 9.47
CA LYS A 38 5.90 -7.31 10.45
C LYS A 38 6.89 -6.27 9.96
N GLU A 39 6.59 -5.02 10.29
CA GLU A 39 7.55 -3.93 10.18
C GLU A 39 8.48 -3.95 11.39
N ALA A 40 9.74 -3.65 11.15
CA ALA A 40 10.79 -3.62 12.15
C ALA A 40 11.79 -2.52 11.83
N LYS A 41 12.58 -2.14 12.83
CA LYS A 41 13.67 -1.20 12.68
C LYS A 41 15.00 -1.95 12.78
N ILE A 42 15.92 -1.64 11.87
CA ILE A 42 17.29 -2.14 11.96
C ILE A 42 17.97 -1.45 13.14
N VAL A 43 18.41 -2.23 14.11
CA VAL A 43 19.08 -1.72 15.32
C VAL A 43 20.57 -2.01 15.33
N ASP A 44 21.02 -2.99 14.56
CA ASP A 44 22.43 -3.37 14.43
C ASP A 44 22.65 -4.17 13.15
N CYS A 45 23.89 -4.29 12.70
CA CYS A 45 24.27 -5.10 11.55
C CYS A 45 25.69 -5.66 11.68
N ASN A 46 25.92 -6.85 11.12
CA ASN A 46 27.25 -7.40 10.91
C ASN A 46 27.55 -7.55 9.41
N GLU A 47 28.62 -8.26 9.04
CA GLU A 47 29.04 -8.37 7.64
C GLU A 47 28.01 -9.02 6.69
N ASN A 48 27.05 -9.81 7.20
CA ASN A 48 26.08 -10.53 6.37
C ASN A 48 24.63 -10.48 6.87
N ALA A 49 24.38 -9.94 8.07
CA ALA A 49 23.10 -9.97 8.77
C ALA A 49 22.70 -8.63 9.39
N TYR A 50 21.40 -8.41 9.47
CA TYR A 50 20.77 -7.34 10.24
C TYR A 50 20.13 -7.90 11.51
N PHE A 51 20.12 -7.08 12.56
CA PHE A 51 19.40 -7.35 13.80
C PHE A 51 18.27 -6.35 13.94
N LEU A 52 17.10 -6.84 14.34
CA LEU A 52 15.86 -6.08 14.36
C LEU A 52 15.41 -5.80 15.80
N ASP A 53 14.61 -4.76 15.99
CA ASP A 53 13.99 -4.46 17.27
C ASP A 53 12.84 -5.42 17.63
N VAL A 54 12.10 -5.89 16.63
CA VAL A 54 10.87 -6.69 16.80
C VAL A 54 11.08 -8.00 17.55
N ASP A 55 12.28 -8.55 17.49
CA ASP A 55 12.69 -9.80 18.17
C ASP A 55 13.75 -9.55 19.26
N ASN A 56 13.99 -8.29 19.63
CA ASN A 56 15.06 -7.88 20.54
C ASN A 56 16.46 -8.36 20.11
N ARG A 57 16.77 -8.28 18.81
CA ARG A 57 18.05 -8.71 18.20
C ARG A 57 18.31 -10.21 18.32
N PHE A 58 17.28 -11.00 18.55
CA PHE A 58 17.45 -12.42 18.80
C PHE A 58 17.82 -13.18 17.52
N TRP A 59 17.22 -12.82 16.38
CA TRP A 59 17.51 -13.46 15.10
C TRP A 59 18.41 -12.60 14.21
N SER A 60 19.17 -13.30 13.38
CA SER A 60 19.91 -12.70 12.27
C SER A 60 19.02 -12.69 11.03
N TRP A 61 18.92 -11.54 10.38
CA TRP A 61 18.07 -11.37 9.18
C TRP A 61 18.93 -11.03 7.97
N GLY A 62 18.83 -11.81 6.91
CA GLY A 62 19.54 -11.53 5.66
C GLY A 62 18.94 -10.35 4.90
N GLU A 63 19.75 -9.64 4.13
CA GLU A 63 19.29 -8.52 3.29
C GLU A 63 18.10 -8.93 2.41
N THR A 64 18.17 -10.12 1.81
CA THR A 64 17.13 -10.64 0.91
C THR A 64 15.89 -11.15 1.63
N MET A 65 15.88 -11.20 2.97
CA MET A 65 14.69 -11.47 3.79
C MET A 65 13.87 -10.20 4.07
N LEU A 66 14.45 -9.03 3.81
CA LEU A 66 13.90 -7.73 4.18
C LEU A 66 13.51 -6.94 2.92
N LYS A 67 12.43 -6.18 3.02
CA LYS A 67 12.04 -5.20 2.01
C LYS A 67 11.90 -3.82 2.65
N GLU A 68 12.10 -2.79 1.85
CA GLU A 68 11.90 -1.40 2.28
C GLU A 68 10.43 -1.19 2.63
N VAL A 69 10.20 -0.41 3.68
CA VAL A 69 8.88 0.16 3.96
C VAL A 69 8.87 1.51 3.28
N SER A 70 8.02 1.67 2.27
CA SER A 70 7.83 2.98 1.68
C SER A 70 7.17 3.89 2.70
N ASN A 71 7.60 5.15 2.71
CA ASN A 71 6.97 6.19 3.53
C ASN A 71 5.67 6.70 2.88
N THR A 72 5.36 6.23 1.68
CA THR A 72 4.24 6.65 0.84
C THR A 72 3.49 5.44 0.26
N PRO A 73 2.97 4.54 1.12
CA PRO A 73 2.31 3.31 0.67
C PRO A 73 1.09 3.59 -0.21
N THR A 74 0.37 4.69 0.02
CA THR A 74 -0.78 5.07 -0.80
C THR A 74 -0.35 5.54 -2.18
N LEU A 75 0.71 6.35 -2.25
CA LEU A 75 1.31 6.76 -3.53
C LEU A 75 1.78 5.56 -4.36
N ASP A 76 2.46 4.60 -3.73
CA ASP A 76 2.95 3.40 -4.42
C ASP A 76 1.77 2.59 -4.99
N ARG A 77 0.71 2.42 -4.20
CA ARG A 77 -0.52 1.75 -4.64
C ARG A 77 -1.17 2.49 -5.80
N MET A 78 -1.20 3.83 -5.76
CA MET A 78 -1.74 4.66 -6.85
C MET A 78 -0.93 4.51 -8.15
N LEU A 79 0.40 4.36 -8.07
CA LEU A 79 1.25 4.10 -9.23
C LEU A 79 1.03 2.70 -9.81
N GLU A 80 0.90 1.68 -8.95
CA GLU A 80 0.65 0.28 -9.39
C GLU A 80 -0.65 0.14 -10.19
N ILE A 81 -1.71 0.83 -9.76
CA ILE A 81 -3.03 0.76 -10.40
C ILE A 81 -3.26 1.86 -11.43
N GLN A 82 -2.28 2.75 -11.68
CA GLN A 82 -2.46 3.95 -12.50
C GLN A 82 -3.05 3.62 -13.87
N GLU A 83 -2.44 2.69 -14.60
CA GLU A 83 -2.88 2.29 -15.94
C GLU A 83 -4.32 1.71 -15.92
N GLN A 84 -4.65 0.91 -14.91
CA GLN A 84 -5.98 0.33 -14.75
C GLN A 84 -7.01 1.41 -14.39
N SER A 85 -6.65 2.33 -13.51
CA SER A 85 -7.52 3.44 -13.09
C SER A 85 -7.77 4.41 -14.24
N GLU A 86 -6.77 4.69 -15.08
CA GLU A 86 -6.91 5.50 -16.28
C GLU A 86 -7.87 4.82 -17.27
N LEU A 87 -7.68 3.53 -17.56
CA LEU A 87 -8.58 2.78 -18.44
C LEU A 87 -10.02 2.73 -17.90
N CYS A 88 -10.20 2.52 -16.59
CA CYS A 88 -11.50 2.58 -15.94
C CYS A 88 -12.10 3.99 -16.00
N GLY A 89 -11.29 5.03 -15.86
CA GLY A 89 -11.70 6.42 -15.99
C GLY A 89 -12.19 6.75 -17.40
N GLU A 90 -11.45 6.34 -18.43
CA GLU A 90 -11.84 6.50 -19.84
C GLU A 90 -13.11 5.73 -20.17
N PHE A 91 -13.24 4.49 -19.66
CA PHE A 91 -14.45 3.70 -19.79
C PHE A 91 -15.64 4.39 -19.14
N LEU A 92 -15.49 4.92 -17.92
CA LEU A 92 -16.54 5.65 -17.23
C LEU A 92 -16.90 6.93 -17.98
N ASP A 93 -15.94 7.69 -18.48
CA ASP A 93 -16.19 8.90 -19.28
C ASP A 93 -16.94 8.57 -20.58
N TRP A 94 -16.53 7.51 -21.28
CA TRP A 94 -17.24 6.99 -22.46
C TRP A 94 -18.65 6.51 -22.11
N PHE A 95 -18.79 5.77 -21.01
CA PHE A 95 -20.06 5.19 -20.57
C PHE A 95 -21.04 6.29 -20.19
N LEU A 96 -20.59 7.31 -19.45
CA LEU A 96 -21.36 8.50 -19.09
C LEU A 96 -21.71 9.36 -20.32
N HIS A 97 -20.82 9.45 -21.30
CA HIS A 97 -21.06 10.19 -22.53
C HIS A 97 -22.08 9.49 -23.44
N LYS A 98 -22.03 8.16 -23.53
CA LYS A 98 -22.82 7.37 -24.48
C LYS A 98 -24.16 6.89 -23.91
N TYR A 99 -24.22 6.65 -22.61
CA TYR A 99 -25.41 6.21 -21.93
C TYR A 99 -25.83 7.23 -20.88
N ALA A 100 -27.07 7.69 -21.01
CA ALA A 100 -27.79 8.53 -20.06
C ALA A 100 -28.09 7.84 -18.70
N VAL A 101 -27.20 6.97 -18.20
CA VAL A 101 -27.41 6.17 -16.98
C VAL A 101 -27.46 7.04 -15.72
N PHE A 102 -27.04 8.31 -15.83
CA PHE A 102 -27.17 9.36 -14.81
C PHE A 102 -27.88 10.63 -15.34
N GLU A 103 -28.73 10.53 -16.37
CA GLU A 103 -29.55 11.69 -16.77
C GLU A 103 -30.58 12.03 -15.68
N ARG A 104 -30.56 13.30 -15.25
CA ARG A 104 -31.41 14.02 -14.29
C ARG A 104 -32.94 13.82 -14.38
N ARG A 105 -33.48 12.99 -15.28
CA ARG A 105 -34.90 12.98 -15.65
C ARG A 105 -35.71 11.73 -15.32
N GLN A 106 -35.16 10.72 -14.64
CA GLN A 106 -35.99 9.68 -14.03
C GLN A 106 -35.69 9.53 -12.54
N LYS A 107 -36.70 9.87 -11.72
CA LYS A 107 -36.78 9.41 -10.34
C LYS A 107 -36.65 7.88 -10.36
N ARG A 108 -35.65 7.33 -9.69
CA ARG A 108 -35.69 5.92 -9.29
C ARG A 108 -36.83 5.76 -8.29
N GLU A 109 -37.67 4.75 -8.47
CA GLU A 109 -38.72 4.37 -7.51
C GLU A 109 -38.16 3.65 -6.27
N SER A 110 -36.93 3.94 -5.83
CA SER A 110 -36.39 3.39 -4.59
C SER A 110 -36.59 4.35 -3.40
N PRO A 111 -36.86 3.84 -2.18
CA PRO A 111 -37.44 4.63 -1.09
C PRO A 111 -36.43 5.46 -0.30
N PHE A 112 -35.14 5.33 -0.59
CA PHE A 112 -34.06 5.92 0.21
C PHE A 112 -33.59 7.22 -0.44
N VAL A 113 -34.44 8.24 -0.36
CA VAL A 113 -34.07 9.63 -0.63
C VAL A 113 -33.30 10.13 0.60
N ASN A 114 -32.06 10.59 0.42
CA ASN A 114 -31.33 11.26 1.49
C ASN A 114 -32.09 12.52 1.93
N PRO A 115 -32.18 12.84 3.24
CA PRO A 115 -33.01 13.94 3.77
C PRO A 115 -32.72 15.35 3.22
N ASP A 116 -31.59 15.52 2.53
CA ASP A 116 -31.08 16.79 2.04
C ASP A 116 -31.41 17.09 0.56
N GLY A 117 -32.05 16.16 -0.16
CA GLY A 117 -32.48 16.37 -1.55
C GLY A 117 -31.32 16.49 -2.55
N ALA A 118 -30.09 16.12 -2.17
CA ALA A 118 -28.95 16.09 -3.06
C ALA A 118 -29.00 14.82 -3.93
N SER A 119 -29.46 15.01 -5.17
CA SER A 119 -29.45 14.02 -6.26
C SER A 119 -28.10 13.29 -6.37
N ASP A 120 -28.11 11.95 -6.28
CA ASP A 120 -27.39 10.90 -7.04
C ASP A 120 -26.02 11.21 -7.73
N TYR A 121 -25.23 12.17 -7.26
CA TYR A 121 -23.92 12.47 -7.83
C TYR A 121 -22.85 11.58 -7.18
N ILE A 122 -22.57 10.45 -7.82
CA ILE A 122 -21.38 9.65 -7.53
C ILE A 122 -20.21 10.29 -8.30
N SER A 123 -19.27 10.91 -7.58
CA SER A 123 -18.02 11.41 -8.20
C SER A 123 -17.22 10.23 -8.77
N LYS A 124 -16.74 10.39 -10.01
CA LYS A 124 -15.88 9.40 -10.69
C LYS A 124 -14.65 9.07 -9.85
N GLU A 125 -14.05 10.10 -9.28
CA GLU A 125 -12.84 10.00 -8.46
C GLU A 125 -13.12 9.21 -7.18
N ARG A 126 -14.27 9.46 -6.52
CA ARG A 126 -14.67 8.71 -5.33
C ARG A 126 -15.00 7.24 -5.65
N LEU A 127 -15.65 6.99 -6.78
CA LEU A 127 -15.98 5.62 -7.21
C LEU A 127 -14.73 4.82 -7.56
N LEU A 128 -13.76 5.43 -8.26
CA LEU A 128 -12.49 4.79 -8.57
C LEU A 128 -11.69 4.52 -7.29
N ALA A 129 -11.64 5.50 -6.36
CA ALA A 129 -10.99 5.30 -5.08
C ALA A 129 -11.61 4.13 -4.29
N GLU A 130 -12.94 4.03 -4.25
CA GLU A 130 -13.62 2.90 -3.61
C GLU A 130 -13.35 1.57 -4.34
N PHE A 131 -13.40 1.56 -5.67
CA PHE A 131 -13.16 0.36 -6.47
C PHE A 131 -11.74 -0.21 -6.29
N PHE A 132 -10.75 0.67 -6.19
CA PHE A 132 -9.36 0.28 -5.98
C PHE A 132 -8.95 0.21 -4.51
N ASP A 133 -9.88 0.47 -3.58
CA ASP A 133 -9.65 0.49 -2.13
C ASP A 133 -8.49 1.43 -1.75
N ILE A 134 -8.59 2.68 -2.25
CA ILE A 134 -7.68 3.79 -1.97
C ILE A 134 -8.32 4.69 -0.91
N ASP A 135 -7.63 4.90 0.21
CA ASP A 135 -7.99 5.92 1.19
C ASP A 135 -7.53 7.30 0.70
N LEU A 136 -8.49 8.11 0.25
CA LEU A 136 -8.23 9.47 -0.24
C LEU A 136 -7.72 10.41 0.86
N ASP A 137 -8.13 10.20 2.11
CA ASP A 137 -7.66 11.02 3.23
C ASP A 137 -6.20 10.66 3.57
N GLU A 138 -5.83 9.38 3.45
CA GLU A 138 -4.43 8.94 3.58
C GLU A 138 -3.55 9.49 2.45
N ALA A 139 -4.04 9.44 1.21
CA ALA A 139 -3.33 9.99 0.06
C ALA A 139 -3.03 11.50 0.23
N GLU A 140 -4.00 12.29 0.71
CA GLU A 140 -3.80 13.72 0.93
C GLU A 140 -2.84 13.99 2.10
N ARG A 141 -2.89 13.19 3.17
CA ARG A 141 -1.91 13.26 4.28
C ARG A 141 -0.49 12.96 3.81
N GLU A 142 -0.30 11.92 2.99
CA GLU A 142 0.99 11.58 2.40
C GLU A 142 1.51 12.72 1.52
N LYS A 143 0.66 13.26 0.64
CA LYS A 143 0.98 14.40 -0.22
C LYS A 143 1.40 15.63 0.59
N GLU A 144 0.68 15.97 1.64
CA GLU A 144 1.07 17.07 2.53
C GLU A 144 2.41 16.83 3.21
N SER A 145 2.70 15.59 3.63
CA SER A 145 3.98 15.23 4.24
C SER A 145 5.13 15.40 3.26
N ILE A 146 4.96 14.98 2.00
CA ILE A 146 5.95 15.19 0.94
C ILE A 146 6.19 16.69 0.71
N LEU A 147 5.12 17.47 0.55
CA LEU A 147 5.22 18.92 0.31
C LEU A 147 5.89 19.68 1.47
N LYS A 148 5.70 19.25 2.72
CA LYS A 148 6.38 19.84 3.88
C LYS A 148 7.87 19.47 3.97
N SER A 149 8.30 18.43 3.25
CA SER A 149 9.68 17.95 3.23
C SER A 149 10.54 18.51 2.08
N LEU A 150 9.92 19.25 1.15
CA LEU A 150 10.56 19.98 0.05
C LEU A 150 10.99 21.39 0.48
#